data_AF-A0AAJ3P9J3-F1
#
_entry.id   AF-A0AAJ3P9J3-F1
#
_cell.length_a   1.000
_cell.length_b   1.000
_cell.length_c   1.000
_cell.angle_alpha   90.00
_cell.angle_beta   90.00
_cell.angle_gamma   90.00
#
_symmetry.space_group_name_H-M   'P 1'
#
loop_
_entity.id
_entity.type
_entity.pdbx_description
1 polymer ?
#
loop_
_entity_poly.entity_id
_entity_poly.type
_entity_poly.pdbx_seq_one_letter_code
_entity_poly.pdbx_strand_id
1 'polypeptide(L)' 'ANKDADAIREELRRIGQQLAQADELRERRGKVVDEARAAELTQREIALLLGMTEEGLRKAQKSYHGRGRSYGGRLAS' A
#
# COMPACT_ATOMS: atom_id res chain seq x y z
N ALA A 1 9.31 30.27 -7.77
CA ALA A 1 9.99 30.42 -6.46
C ALA A 1 11.03 29.33 -6.35
N ASN A 2 12.32 29.68 -6.23
CA ASN A 2 13.36 28.71 -5.91
C ASN A 2 13.17 28.35 -4.43
N LYS A 3 12.75 27.12 -4.11
CA LYS A 3 12.54 26.71 -2.72
C LYS A 3 13.92 26.66 -2.04
N ASP A 4 14.04 27.32 -0.89
CA ASP A 4 15.24 27.18 -0.06
C ASP A 4 15.37 25.74 0.46
N ALA A 5 16.58 25.29 0.75
CA ALA A 5 16.90 23.93 1.17
C ALA A 5 16.06 23.47 2.37
N ASP A 6 15.74 24.38 3.30
CA ASP A 6 14.88 24.07 4.45
C ASP A 6 13.43 23.78 4.06
N ALA A 7 12.90 24.50 3.08
CA ALA A 7 11.55 24.24 2.56
C ALA A 7 11.49 22.88 1.85
N ILE A 8 12.55 22.50 1.13
CA ILE A 8 12.66 21.17 0.50
C ILE A 8 12.75 20.07 1.55
N ARG A 9 13.56 20.25 2.62
CA ARG A 9 13.66 19.26 3.72
C ARG A 9 12.31 19.02 4.38
N GLU A 10 11.55 20.08 4.63
CA GLU A 10 10.25 19.96 5.26
C GLU A 10 9.21 19.28 4.35
N GLU A 11 9.23 19.59 3.05
CA GLU A 11 8.38 18.89 2.07
C GLU A 11 8.71 17.39 1.98
N LEU A 12 10.01 17.03 1.96
CA LEU A 12 10.43 15.63 1.98
C LEU A 12 9.97 14.89 3.24
N ARG A 13 10.00 15.54 4.42
CA ARG A 13 9.46 14.93 5.65
C ARG A 13 7.97 14.65 5.54
N ARG A 14 7.19 15.61 5.01
CA ARG A 14 5.75 15.43 4.79
C ARG A 14 5.45 14.31 3.81
N ILE A 15 6.19 14.24 2.70
CA ILE A 15 6.07 13.14 1.74
C ILE A 15 6.37 11.81 2.43
N GLY A 16 7.44 11.73 3.23
CA GLY A 16 7.79 10.52 3.99
C GLY A 16 6.65 10.06 4.91
N GLN A 17 6.01 10.98 5.64
CA GLN A 17 4.87 10.67 6.50
C GLN A 17 3.66 10.17 5.69
N GLN A 18 3.36 10.81 4.56
CA GLN A 18 2.28 10.39 3.67
C GLN A 18 2.53 9.01 3.06
N LEU A 19 3.79 8.71 2.71
CA LEU A 19 4.18 7.38 2.22
C LEU A 19 4.02 6.32 3.29
N ALA A 20 4.41 6.59 4.54
CA ALA A 20 4.21 5.68 5.66
C ALA A 20 2.71 5.37 5.88
N GLN A 21 1.86 6.42 5.89
CA GLN A 21 0.41 6.25 5.98
C GLN A 21 -0.17 5.45 4.81
N ALA A 22 0.33 5.69 3.59
CA ALA A 22 -0.08 4.94 2.42
C ALA A 22 0.30 3.46 2.51
N ASP A 23 1.46 3.15 3.11
CA ASP A 23 1.89 1.76 3.31
C ASP A 23 1.05 1.02 4.35
N GLU A 24 0.68 1.67 5.45
CA GLU A 24 -0.27 1.14 6.43
C GLU A 24 -1.65 0.86 5.79
N LEU A 25 -2.16 1.80 4.99
CA LEU A 25 -3.42 1.62 4.25
C LEU A 25 -3.34 0.47 3.25
N ARG A 26 -2.21 0.30 2.56
CA ARG A 26 -1.99 -0.82 1.64
C ARG A 26 -1.98 -2.16 2.36
N GLU A 27 -1.41 -2.21 3.57
CA GLU A 27 -1.41 -3.42 4.40
C GLU A 27 -2.82 -3.75 4.88
N ARG A 28 -3.55 -2.75 5.40
CA ARG A 28 -4.95 -2.90 5.81
C ARG A 28 -5.85 -3.34 4.66
N ARG A 29 -5.70 -2.72 3.47
CA ARG A 29 -6.43 -3.15 2.26
C ARG A 29 -6.14 -4.61 1.95
N GLY A 30 -4.89 -5.06 2.05
CA GLY A 30 -4.52 -6.46 1.81
C GLY A 30 -5.29 -7.43 2.72
N LYS A 31 -5.30 -7.14 4.04
CA LYS A 31 -6.05 -7.93 5.04
C LYS A 31 -7.55 -7.98 4.75
N VAL A 32 -8.16 -6.82 4.50
CA VAL A 32 -9.60 -6.72 4.21
C VAL A 32 -9.97 -7.44 2.90
N VAL A 33 -9.09 -7.43 1.90
CA VAL A 33 -9.30 -8.19 0.66
C VAL A 33 -9.29 -9.70 0.94
N ASP A 34 -8.39 -10.20 1.80
CA ASP A 34 -8.38 -11.62 2.19
C ASP A 34 -9.66 -12.00 2.96
N GLU A 35 -10.10 -11.15 3.89
CA GLU A 35 -11.36 -11.32 4.62
C GLU A 35 -12.58 -11.33 3.68
N ALA A 36 -12.62 -10.40 2.72
CA ALA A 36 -13.68 -10.34 1.72
C ALA A 36 -13.72 -11.60 0.84
N ARG A 37 -12.55 -12.14 0.47
CA ARG A 37 -12.46 -13.42 -0.27
C ARG A 37 -12.90 -14.61 0.57
N ALA A 38 -12.61 -14.61 1.87
CA ALA A 38 -13.10 -15.63 2.80
C ALA A 38 -14.63 -15.54 3.00
N ALA A 39 -15.20 -14.34 2.89
CA ALA A 39 -16.64 -14.10 2.85
C ALA A 39 -17.26 -14.29 1.44
N GLU A 40 -16.55 -14.96 0.53
CA GLU A 40 -17.00 -15.34 -0.81
C GLU A 40 -17.28 -14.18 -1.79
N LEU A 41 -16.82 -12.95 -1.49
CA LEU A 41 -16.93 -11.85 -2.45
C LEU A 41 -16.10 -12.11 -3.72
N THR A 42 -16.67 -11.72 -4.86
CA THR A 42 -15.99 -11.86 -6.14
C THR A 42 -14.86 -10.86 -6.29
N GLN A 43 -13.82 -11.20 -7.04
CA GLN A 43 -12.71 -10.28 -7.32
C GLN A 43 -13.20 -8.99 -7.99
N ARG A 44 -14.21 -9.09 -8.87
CA ARG A 44 -14.87 -7.95 -9.52
C ARG A 44 -15.53 -7.02 -8.52
N GLU A 45 -16.31 -7.56 -7.59
CA GLU A 45 -17.02 -6.80 -6.57
C GLU A 45 -16.05 -6.06 -5.64
N ILE A 46 -15.02 -6.75 -5.17
CA ILE A 46 -13.97 -6.14 -4.34
C ILE A 46 -13.24 -5.03 -5.10
N ALA A 47 -12.92 -5.25 -6.37
CA ALA A 47 -12.25 -4.24 -7.20
C ALA A 47 -13.13 -2.99 -7.39
N LEU A 48 -14.43 -3.17 -7.65
CA LEU A 48 -15.39 -2.06 -7.78
C LEU A 48 -15.50 -1.26 -6.48
N LEU A 49 -15.63 -1.93 -5.33
CA LEU A 49 -15.71 -1.27 -4.01
C LEU A 49 -14.46 -0.45 -3.67
N LEU A 50 -13.29 -0.92 -4.13
CA LEU A 50 -12.02 -0.23 -3.94
C LEU A 50 -11.73 0.84 -5.02
N GLY A 51 -12.60 1.01 -6.02
CA GLY A 51 -12.36 1.91 -7.16
C GLY A 51 -11.16 1.48 -8.02
N MET A 52 -10.91 0.17 -8.11
CA MET A 52 -9.78 -0.43 -8.83
C MET A 52 -10.26 -1.28 -10.02
N THR A 53 -9.37 -1.54 -10.96
CA THR A 53 -9.57 -2.63 -11.92
C THR A 53 -9.27 -3.98 -11.26
N GLU A 54 -9.88 -5.06 -11.76
CA GLU A 54 -9.62 -6.42 -11.25
C GLU A 54 -8.13 -6.81 -11.35
N GLU A 55 -7.46 -6.38 -12.42
CA GLU A 55 -6.03 -6.60 -12.59
C GLU A 55 -5.19 -5.80 -11.59
N GLY A 56 -5.60 -4.55 -11.32
CA GLY A 56 -4.98 -3.69 -10.32
C GLY A 56 -5.08 -4.32 -8.92
N LEU A 57 -6.25 -4.83 -8.56
CA LEU A 57 -6.47 -5.56 -7.32
C LEU A 57 -5.58 -6.82 -7.24
N ARG A 58 -5.51 -7.61 -8.32
CA ARG A 58 -4.66 -8.80 -8.38
C ARG A 58 -3.18 -8.48 -8.12
N LYS A 59 -2.65 -7.43 -8.77
CA LYS A 59 -1.26 -6.98 -8.59
C LYS A 59 -1.03 -6.46 -7.17
N ALA A 60 -1.97 -5.68 -6.65
CA ALA A 60 -1.94 -5.18 -5.27
C ALA A 60 -1.89 -6.32 -4.25
N GLN A 61 -2.72 -7.34 -4.41
CA GLN A 61 -2.78 -8.49 -3.51
C GLN A 61 -1.52 -9.37 -3.61
N LYS A 62 -1.00 -9.58 -4.83
CA LYS A 62 0.30 -10.26 -5.04
C LYS A 62 1.45 -9.54 -4.33
N SER A 63 1.49 -8.20 -4.40
CA SER A 63 2.49 -7.40 -3.70
C SER A 63 2.36 -7.48 -2.18
N TYR A 64 1.13 -7.50 -1.66
CA TYR A 64 0.87 -7.65 -0.23
C TYR A 64 1.38 -9.00 0.30
N HIS A 65 1.03 -10.12 -0.33
CA HIS A 65 1.54 -11.43 0.07
C HIS A 65 3.05 -11.58 -0.14
N GLY A 66 3.61 -10.94 -1.17
CA GLY A 66 5.05 -10.92 -1.42
C GLY A 66 5.86 -10.20 -0.32
N ARG A 67 5.28 -9.15 0.30
CA ARG A 67 5.93 -8.37 1.36
C ARG A 67 6.17 -9.18 2.64
N GLY A 68 5.28 -10.13 2.96
CA GLY A 68 5.48 -11.06 4.08
C GLY A 68 6.71 -11.97 3.93
N ARG A 69 7.28 -12.09 2.73
CA ARG A 69 8.47 -12.92 2.45
C ARG A 69 9.79 -12.13 2.50
N SER A 70 9.77 -10.80 2.50
CA SER A 70 10.98 -9.97 2.34
C SER A 70 11.45 -9.25 3.61
N TYR A 71 10.67 -9.25 4.68
CA TYR A 71 11.02 -8.61 5.97
C TYR A 71 12.03 -9.40 6.83
N GLY A 72 12.66 -10.45 6.30
CA GLY A 72 13.76 -11.16 6.96
C GLY A 72 15.17 -10.69 6.57
N GLY A 73 15.31 -9.69 5.69
CA GLY A 73 16.59 -9.48 4.98
C GLY A 73 17.27 -8.12 5.13
N ARG A 74 16.59 -7.02 5.46
CA ARG A 74 17.21 -5.70 5.41
C ARG A 74 16.60 -4.76 6.43
N LEU A 75 17.14 -4.78 7.64
CA LEU A 75 17.39 -3.63 8.55
C LEU A 75 18.12 -4.14 9.82
N ALA A 76 19.05 -5.08 9.64
CA ALA A 76 20.07 -5.42 10.64
C ALA A 76 21.41 -5.00 10.07
N SER A 77 21.72 -3.70 10.13
CA SER A 77 23.05 -3.13 9.92
C SER A 77 23.09 -1.78 10.63
#